data_AF-A0A075GUN8-F1
#
_entry.id   AF-A0A075GUN8-F1
#
_cell.length_a   1.000
_cell.length_b   1.000
_cell.length_c   1.000
_cell.angle_alpha   90.00
_cell.angle_beta   90.00
_cell.angle_gamma   90.00
#
_symmetry.space_group_name_H-M   'P 1'
#
loop_
_entity.id
_entity.type
_entity.pdbx_description
1 polymer ?
#
loop_
_entity_poly.entity_id
_entity_poly.type
_entity_poly.pdbx_seq_one_letter_code
_entity_poly.pdbx_strand_id
1 'polypeptide(L)' 'MGASCKGICTPHKVIKVPNSQKYKFGLKRCSWCEVWLNTESIRCHCCKMILRTKSRNKKRVAINQSSTSASA' A
#
# COMPACT_ATOMS: atom_id res chain seq x y z
N MET A 1 0.69 -25.16 3.69
CA MET A 1 -0.49 -24.37 4.16
C MET A 1 -0.44 -23.00 3.49
N GLY A 2 -1.28 -22.80 2.47
CA GLY A 2 -1.31 -21.56 1.69
C GLY A 2 -1.91 -20.42 2.49
N ALA A 3 -1.20 -19.29 2.57
CA ALA A 3 -1.72 -18.07 3.14
C ALA A 3 -2.90 -17.57 2.28
N SER A 4 -4.14 -17.64 2.79
CA SER A 4 -5.31 -17.05 2.14
C SER A 4 -5.63 -15.69 2.78
N CYS A 5 -6.09 -14.73 1.97
CA CYS A 5 -6.49 -13.42 2.48
C CYS A 5 -7.84 -13.54 3.19
N LYS A 6 -7.89 -13.15 4.47
CA LYS A 6 -9.13 -13.21 5.27
C LYS A 6 -10.07 -12.02 5.08
N GLY A 7 -9.73 -11.03 4.24
CA GLY A 7 -10.54 -9.82 4.03
C GLY A 7 -10.62 -8.85 5.21
N ILE A 8 -10.02 -9.17 6.37
CA ILE A 8 -10.00 -8.30 7.57
C ILE A 8 -8.96 -7.17 7.51
N CYS A 9 -8.27 -7.02 6.39
CA CYS A 9 -7.20 -6.08 6.22
C CYS A 9 -7.80 -4.69 5.95
N THR A 10 -7.73 -3.78 6.92
CA THR A 10 -8.19 -2.42 6.74
C THR A 10 -7.18 -1.61 5.91
N PRO A 11 -7.54 -1.16 4.70
CA PRO A 11 -6.68 -0.26 3.96
C PRO A 11 -6.57 1.03 4.76
N HIS A 12 -5.34 1.47 5.01
CA HIS A 12 -5.14 2.80 5.57
C HIS A 12 -5.79 3.79 4.60
N LYS A 13 -6.71 4.66 5.06
CA LYS A 13 -7.32 5.71 4.23
C LYS A 13 -6.16 6.50 3.63
N VAL A 14 -5.94 6.25 2.34
CA VAL A 14 -4.70 6.64 1.70
C VAL A 14 -4.78 8.15 1.51
N ILE A 15 -3.84 8.84 2.15
CA ILE A 15 -3.46 10.21 1.81
C ILE A 15 -3.41 10.26 0.28
N LYS A 16 -4.01 11.26 -0.38
CA LYS A 16 -4.05 11.41 -1.85
C LYS A 16 -2.64 11.67 -2.40
N VAL A 17 -1.73 10.71 -2.25
CA VAL A 17 -0.33 10.78 -2.63
C VAL A 17 -0.03 9.69 -3.65
N PRO A 18 0.82 9.97 -4.65
CA PRO A 18 1.20 9.00 -5.66
C PRO A 18 1.83 7.75 -5.03
N ASN A 19 1.61 6.58 -5.63
CA ASN A 19 2.12 5.28 -5.14
C ASN A 19 3.62 5.28 -4.83
N SER A 20 4.40 6.07 -5.57
CA SER A 20 5.84 6.24 -5.34
C SER A 20 6.15 6.87 -3.98
N GLN A 21 5.34 7.83 -3.53
CA GLN A 21 5.52 8.48 -2.23
C GLN A 21 4.96 7.65 -1.07
N LYS A 22 4.00 6.73 -1.29
CA LYS A 22 3.44 5.90 -0.22
C LYS A 22 4.52 5.12 0.54
N TYR A 23 5.50 4.56 -0.16
CA TYR A 23 6.65 3.90 0.47
C TYR A 23 7.51 4.87 1.30
N LYS A 24 7.66 6.13 0.87
CA LYS A 24 8.39 7.17 1.63
C LYS A 24 7.68 7.58 2.91
N PHE A 25 6.35 7.52 2.92
CA PHE A 25 5.54 7.74 4.13
C PHE A 25 5.52 6.53 5.09
N GLY A 26 6.30 5.48 4.82
CA GLY A 26 6.33 4.28 5.67
C GLY A 26 5.17 3.31 5.44
N LEU A 27 4.30 3.56 4.45
CA LEU A 27 3.22 2.63 4.11
C LEU A 27 3.80 1.37 3.46
N LYS A 28 3.27 0.23 3.87
CA LYS A 28 3.67 -1.08 3.38
C LYS A 28 2.53 -1.70 2.58
N ARG A 29 2.85 -2.37 1.47
CA ARG A 29 1.83 -3.01 0.61
C ARG A 29 1.87 -4.53 0.77
N CYS A 30 0.72 -5.15 1.04
CA CYS A 30 0.62 -6.60 1.02
C CYS A 30 0.66 -7.11 -0.43
N SER A 31 1.50 -8.10 -0.75
CA SER A 31 1.52 -8.70 -2.10
C SER A 31 0.28 -9.52 -2.42
N TRP A 32 -0.41 -10.01 -1.39
CA TRP A 32 -1.54 -10.93 -1.54
C TRP A 32 -2.88 -10.20 -1.49
N CYS A 33 -3.09 -9.42 -0.44
CA CYS A 33 -4.32 -8.65 -0.26
C CYS A 33 -4.27 -7.30 -1.00
N GLU A 34 -3.14 -6.94 -1.61
CA GLU A 34 -2.92 -5.72 -2.41
C GLU A 34 -3.20 -4.37 -1.72
N VAL A 35 -3.57 -4.39 -0.44
CA VAL A 35 -3.83 -3.23 0.41
C VAL A 35 -2.57 -2.56 0.93
N TRP A 36 -2.70 -1.25 1.20
CA TRP A 36 -1.71 -0.47 1.92
C TRP A 36 -2.02 -0.46 3.41
N LEU A 37 -1.05 -0.82 4.22
CA LEU A 37 -1.15 -0.78 5.68
C LEU A 37 -0.07 0.14 6.23
N ASN A 38 -0.44 0.98 7.19
CA ASN A 38 0.49 1.70 8.04
C ASN A 38 0.65 0.89 9.33
N THR A 39 1.51 -0.11 9.29
CA THR A 39 1.77 -0.97 10.45
C THR A 39 3.27 -1.15 10.62
N GLU A 40 3.70 -1.21 11.86
CA GLU A 40 5.08 -1.44 12.27
C GLU A 40 5.50 -2.89 11.95
N SER A 41 4.53 -3.80 11.93
CA SER A 41 4.72 -5.21 11.60
C SER A 41 5.26 -5.41 10.18
N ILE A 42 6.07 -6.45 10.00
CA ILE A 42 6.59 -6.87 8.68
C ILE A 42 5.58 -7.81 7.99
N ARG A 43 4.68 -8.44 8.74
CA ARG A 43 3.67 -9.37 8.22
C ARG A 43 2.29 -8.72 8.21
N CYS A 44 1.51 -9.05 7.21
CA CYS A 44 0.11 -8.68 7.12
C CYS A 44 -0.69 -9.43 8.18
N HIS A 45 -1.52 -8.74 8.94
CA HIS A 45 -2.39 -9.34 9.97
C HIS A 45 -3.50 -10.21 9.34
N CYS A 46 -3.80 -9.95 8.06
CA CYS A 46 -4.87 -10.58 7.28
C CYS A 46 -4.48 -11.95 6.71
N CYS A 47 -3.33 -12.03 6.03
CA CYS A 47 -2.84 -13.24 5.34
C CYS A 47 -1.51 -13.76 5.90
N LYS A 48 -0.93 -13.11 6.90
CA LYS A 48 0.42 -13.38 7.45
C LYS A 48 1.57 -13.29 6.43
N MET A 49 1.30 -12.83 5.20
CA MET A 49 2.31 -12.62 4.17
C MET A 49 3.21 -11.42 4.49
N ILE A 50 4.47 -11.48 4.08
CA ILE A 50 5.42 -10.38 4.25
C ILE A 50 4.97 -9.17 3.42
N LEU A 51 4.91 -8.02 4.08
CA LEU A 51 4.56 -6.74 3.48
C LEU A 51 5.76 -6.18 2.71
N ARG A 52 5.49 -5.59 1.55
CA ARG A 52 6.49 -4.92 0.73
C ARG A 52 6.67 -3.48 1.19
N THR A 53 7.92 -3.13 1.45
CA THR A 53 8.37 -1.78 1.84
C THR A 53 9.07 -1.03 0.71
N LYS A 54 9.37 -1.70 -0.40
CA LYS A 54 10.02 -1.10 -1.58
C LYS A 54 9.21 -1.36 -2.84
N SER A 55 9.18 -0.36 -3.73
CA SER A 55 8.65 -0.52 -5.08
C SER A 55 9.52 -1.47 -5.88
N ARG A 56 8.90 -2.39 -6.64
CA ARG A 56 9.61 -3.40 -7.45
C ARG A 56 10.34 -2.83 -8.66
N ASN A 57 10.08 -1.58 -9.05
CA ASN A 57 10.56 -1.03 -10.31
C ASN A 57 11.29 0.31 -10.12
N LYS A 58 12.55 0.35 -10.56
CA LYS A 58 13.30 1.58 -10.83
C LYS A 58 12.94 2.01 -12.26
N LYS A 59 11.76 2.60 -12.48
CA LYS A 59 11.40 3.22 -13.77
C LYS A 59 11.00 4.67 -13.56
N ARG A 60 11.51 5.52 -14.47
CA ARG A 60 11.53 6.97 -14.43
C ARG A 60 10.13 7.54 -14.16
N VAL A 61 10.13 8.55 -13.30
CA VAL A 61 8.97 9.32 -12.87
C VAL A 61 8.45 10.12 -14.07
N ALA A 62 7.27 9.79 -14.59
CA ALA A 62 6.41 10.74 -15.30
C ALA A 62 5.36 11.19 -14.29
N ILE A 63 5.50 12.42 -13.78
CA ILE A 63 4.55 13.07 -12.89
C ILE A 63 3.39 13.56 -13.77
N ASN A 64 2.18 13.06 -13.55
CA ASN A 64 0.99 13.84 -13.84
C ASN A 64 0.05 13.73 -12.64
N GLN A 65 -0.05 14.81 -11.88
CA GLN A 65 -0.85 14.92 -10.67
C GLN A 65 -2.25 15.43 -11.06
N SER A 66 -3.29 14.64 -10.86
CA SER A 66 -4.68 15.10 -10.88
C SER A 66 -5.31 14.85 -9.52
N SER A 67 -5.12 15.82 -8.62
CA SER A 67 -5.85 15.95 -7.37
C SER A 67 -6.98 16.96 -7.58
N THR A 68 -8.18 16.50 -7.92
CA THR A 68 -9.39 17.34 -7.77
C THR A 68 -10.60 16.47 -7.53
N SER A 69 -11.03 16.42 -6.27
CA SER A 69 -12.43 16.18 -5.91
C SER A 69 -12.63 16.81 -4.53
N ALA A 70 -12.86 18.12 -4.56
CA ALA A 70 -13.78 18.76 -3.64
C ALA A 70 -15.17 18.55 -4.29
N SER A 71 -16.08 17.93 -3.57
CA SER A 71 -17.48 17.86 -3.94
C SER A 71 -18.25 18.63 -2.87
N ALA A 72 -19.09 19.54 -3.38
CA ALA A 72 -19.84 20.58 -2.69
C ALA A 72 -20.76 20.06 -1.57
#